data_AF-A0A6P4BNS3-F1
#
_entry.id   AF-A0A6P4BNS3-F1
#
_cell.length_a   1.000
_cell.length_b   1.000
_cell.length_c   1.000
_cell.angle_alpha   90.00
_cell.angle_beta   90.00
_cell.angle_gamma   90.00
#
_symmetry.space_group_name_H-M   'P 1'
#
loop_
_entity.id
_entity.type
_entity.pdbx_description
1 polymer ?
#
loop_
_entity_poly.entity_id
_entity_poly.type
_entity_poly.pdbx_seq_one_letter_code
_entity_poly.pdbx_strand_id
1 'polypeptide(L)'
;MRKNTISAAGCKARIYVKFDKAVQDWVLYKVDLTQSHHYSPRKAVHYHEYRQLTMHAKCVIEDNDEAGIRPNKTFLALSNEAGSPSNLGFSEKDLRNYITARLRNSNVNADVREMMSYFMRMKDINPNFFYAVKLDEECKFKSAVWVDARCRASYEYYGDVVSVDSTYSTNRHGLPFVSFVGVNHHGKSTLLGCALLGNEEIGSYEWVFSQWVKCMGTAPKSIITDQCRSLYRAIKNTLPDTRHWWCIWHIMNKLPSKLGGYRRYGALSGDLNDIVWNSRTEESFEDDWTDFIDEYNLHNNT
;
A
#
# COMPACT_ATOMS: atom_id res chain seq x y z
N MET A 1 -4.70 -14.77 10.83
CA MET A 1 -4.67 -16.22 10.49
C MET A 1 -5.79 -16.94 11.23
N ARG A 2 -6.86 -17.38 10.56
CA ARG A 2 -7.85 -18.27 11.17
C ARG A 2 -7.28 -19.68 11.17
N LYS A 3 -7.10 -20.29 12.35
CA LYS A 3 -6.73 -21.71 12.49
C LYS A 3 -7.86 -22.55 11.89
N ASN A 4 -7.58 -23.33 10.84
CA ASN A 4 -8.47 -24.37 10.37
C ASN A 4 -8.46 -25.49 11.41
N THR A 5 -9.54 -25.64 12.17
CA THR A 5 -9.71 -26.77 13.08
C THR A 5 -10.07 -28.01 12.26
N ILE A 6 -9.06 -28.70 11.75
CA ILE A 6 -9.25 -30.02 11.13
C ILE A 6 -9.09 -31.04 12.25
N SER A 7 -10.17 -31.77 12.56
CA SER A 7 -10.08 -32.97 13.38
C SER A 7 -9.30 -34.01 12.58
N ALA A 8 -8.02 -34.20 12.91
CA ALA A 8 -7.19 -35.19 12.23
C ALA A 8 -7.77 -36.60 12.46
N ALA A 9 -8.12 -37.31 11.38
CA ALA A 9 -8.68 -38.67 11.41
C ALA A 9 -7.66 -39.75 11.86
N GLY A 10 -6.61 -39.38 12.60
CA GLY A 10 -5.57 -40.29 13.05
C GLY A 10 -4.85 -41.03 11.92
N CYS A 11 -4.73 -40.43 10.73
CA CYS A 11 -4.10 -41.07 9.59
C CYS A 11 -2.62 -41.38 9.87
N LYS A 12 -2.21 -42.62 9.57
CA LYS A 12 -0.82 -43.08 9.75
C LYS A 12 0.08 -42.78 8.55
N ALA A 13 -0.49 -42.33 7.43
CA ALA A 13 0.25 -42.02 6.22
C ALA A 13 1.24 -40.87 6.45
N ARG A 14 2.53 -41.10 6.19
CA ARG A 14 3.63 -40.15 6.43
C ARG A 14 4.73 -40.34 5.39
N ILE A 15 5.30 -39.23 4.94
CA ILE A 15 6.49 -39.22 4.08
C ILE A 15 7.64 -38.67 4.91
N TYR A 16 8.74 -39.43 4.98
CA TYR A 16 9.99 -39.02 5.62
C TYR A 16 10.96 -38.60 4.53
N VAL A 17 11.33 -37.33 4.54
CA VAL A 17 12.35 -36.78 3.64
C VAL A 17 13.58 -36.47 4.48
N LYS A 18 14.77 -36.84 4.01
CA LYS A 18 16.04 -36.47 4.65
C LYS A 18 16.93 -35.78 3.62
N PHE A 19 17.72 -34.82 4.07
CA PHE A 19 18.76 -34.23 3.23
C PHE A 19 19.98 -35.15 3.20
N ASP A 20 20.34 -35.65 2.02
CA ASP A 20 21.51 -36.48 1.82
C ASP A 20 22.71 -35.60 1.46
N LYS A 21 23.68 -35.53 2.38
CA LYS A 21 24.87 -34.69 2.21
C LYS A 21 25.80 -35.18 1.10
N ALA A 22 25.77 -36.46 0.75
CA ALA A 22 26.63 -37.02 -0.30
C ALA A 22 26.11 -36.66 -1.69
N VAL A 23 24.79 -36.61 -1.85
CA VAL A 23 24.13 -36.26 -3.12
C VAL A 23 23.78 -34.77 -3.18
N GLN A 24 23.96 -34.03 -2.07
CA GLN A 24 23.56 -32.62 -1.90
C GLN A 24 22.09 -32.36 -2.25
N ASP A 25 21.21 -33.33 -1.99
CA ASP A 25 19.80 -33.25 -2.35
C ASP A 25 18.88 -33.91 -1.31
N TRP A 26 17.59 -33.58 -1.35
CA TRP A 26 16.56 -34.16 -0.51
C TRP A 26 16.12 -35.52 -1.05
N VAL A 27 16.35 -36.58 -0.29
CA VAL A 27 15.93 -37.94 -0.65
C VAL A 27 14.74 -38.40 0.19
N LEU A 28 13.83 -39.11 -0.46
CA LEU A 28 12.73 -39.81 0.22
C LEU A 28 13.32 -40.99 1.00
N TYR A 29 13.34 -40.88 2.33
CA TYR A 29 13.94 -41.87 3.21
C TYR A 29 12.99 -43.02 3.53
N LYS A 30 11.70 -42.70 3.73
CA LYS A 30 10.66 -43.68 4.05
C LYS A 30 9.30 -43.13 3.65
N VAL A 31 8.46 -43.98 3.10
CA VAL A 31 7.07 -43.64 2.80
C VAL A 31 6.19 -44.67 3.51
N ASP A 32 5.33 -44.19 4.39
CA ASP A 32 4.25 -44.97 4.98
C ASP A 32 2.94 -44.49 4.33
N LEU A 33 2.31 -45.36 3.54
CA LEU A 33 1.04 -45.07 2.86
C LEU A 33 -0.16 -45.71 3.57
N THR A 34 0.01 -46.21 4.80
CA THR A 34 -1.05 -46.92 5.51
C THR A 34 -2.14 -45.93 5.92
N GLN A 35 -3.29 -46.01 5.26
CA GLN A 35 -4.43 -45.13 5.51
C GLN A 35 -5.47 -45.83 6.39
N SER A 36 -6.02 -45.11 7.35
CA SER A 36 -7.11 -45.58 8.23
C SER A 36 -8.50 -45.15 7.73
N HIS A 37 -8.59 -44.54 6.54
CA HIS A 37 -9.80 -43.94 6.01
C HIS A 37 -9.84 -44.01 4.47
N HIS A 38 -11.05 -43.94 3.90
CA HIS A 38 -11.24 -43.98 2.44
C HIS A 38 -10.80 -42.66 1.79
N TYR A 39 -9.90 -42.75 0.79
CA TYR A 39 -9.41 -41.60 0.03
C TYR A 39 -10.39 -41.19 -1.07
N SER A 40 -10.71 -39.90 -1.16
CA SER A 40 -11.57 -39.35 -2.21
C SER A 40 -10.96 -38.05 -2.76
N PRO A 41 -10.25 -38.10 -3.90
CA PRO A 41 -9.71 -36.91 -4.56
C PRO A 41 -10.76 -35.84 -4.83
N ARG A 42 -12.01 -36.25 -5.08
CA ARG A 42 -13.15 -35.37 -5.36
C ARG A 42 -13.51 -34.47 -4.17
N LYS A 43 -13.05 -34.78 -2.95
CA LYS A 43 -13.25 -33.95 -1.76
C LYS A 43 -12.17 -32.87 -1.58
N ALA A 44 -11.16 -32.84 -2.44
CA ALA A 44 -10.09 -31.82 -2.40
C ALA A 44 -10.64 -30.40 -2.57
N VAL A 45 -11.76 -30.22 -3.28
CA VAL A 45 -12.44 -28.91 -3.42
C VAL A 45 -12.86 -28.31 -2.09
N HIS A 46 -12.97 -29.07 -1.00
CA HIS A 46 -13.27 -28.50 0.32
C HIS A 46 -12.06 -27.80 0.96
N TYR A 47 -10.85 -28.07 0.50
CA TYR A 47 -9.62 -27.46 0.99
C TYR A 47 -9.25 -26.26 0.14
N HIS A 48 -9.19 -25.08 0.75
CA HIS A 48 -8.91 -23.81 0.07
C HIS A 48 -7.62 -23.86 -0.78
N GLU A 49 -6.58 -24.55 -0.31
CA GLU A 49 -5.27 -24.68 -0.98
C GLU A 49 -5.34 -25.38 -2.35
N TYR A 50 -6.35 -26.22 -2.55
CA TYR A 50 -6.56 -26.97 -3.80
C TYR A 50 -7.70 -26.40 -4.65
N ARG A 51 -8.30 -25.26 -4.25
CA ARG A 51 -9.34 -24.61 -5.03
C ARG A 51 -8.73 -23.65 -6.04
N GLN A 52 -8.98 -23.88 -7.32
CA GLN A 52 -8.54 -22.98 -8.38
C GLN A 52 -9.59 -22.85 -9.48
N LEU A 53 -9.77 -21.62 -9.96
CA LEU A 53 -10.54 -21.32 -11.16
C LEU A 53 -9.69 -21.65 -12.39
N THR A 54 -10.20 -22.54 -13.25
CA THR A 54 -9.60 -22.82 -14.55
C THR A 54 -9.69 -21.59 -15.46
N MET A 55 -8.84 -21.50 -16.49
CA MET A 55 -8.92 -20.40 -17.46
C MET A 55 -10.27 -20.37 -18.19
N HIS A 56 -10.81 -21.52 -18.57
CA HIS A 56 -12.14 -21.64 -19.17
C HIS A 56 -13.23 -21.09 -18.24
N ALA A 57 -13.23 -21.52 -16.97
CA ALA A 57 -14.19 -21.05 -15.99
C ALA A 57 -14.08 -19.54 -15.79
N LYS A 58 -12.86 -18.96 -15.79
CA LYS A 58 -12.67 -17.51 -15.76
C LYS A 58 -13.38 -16.87 -16.96
N CYS A 59 -13.01 -17.21 -18.20
CA CYS A 59 -13.61 -16.67 -19.42
C CYS A 59 -15.15 -16.65 -19.38
N VAL A 60 -15.76 -17.79 -19.05
CA VAL A 60 -17.22 -17.94 -18.97
C VAL A 60 -17.83 -17.09 -17.84
N ILE A 61 -17.13 -16.93 -16.70
CA ILE A 61 -17.58 -16.02 -15.64
C ILE A 61 -17.57 -14.58 -16.11
N GLU A 62 -16.57 -14.18 -16.90
CA GLU A 62 -16.42 -12.83 -17.42
C GLU A 62 -17.55 -12.47 -18.40
N ASP A 63 -17.78 -13.31 -19.42
CA ASP A 63 -18.80 -13.08 -20.44
C ASP A 63 -20.22 -13.02 -19.82
N ASN A 64 -20.50 -13.92 -18.87
CA ASN A 64 -21.80 -13.98 -18.22
C ASN A 64 -22.04 -12.79 -17.29
N ASP A 65 -21.01 -12.30 -16.62
CA ASP A 65 -21.11 -11.11 -15.79
C ASP A 65 -21.34 -9.85 -16.62
N GLU A 66 -20.64 -9.70 -17.75
CA GLU A 66 -20.88 -8.61 -18.71
C GLU A 66 -22.32 -8.61 -19.25
N ALA A 67 -22.88 -9.80 -19.49
CA ALA A 67 -24.28 -9.98 -19.86
C ALA A 67 -25.28 -9.80 -18.69
N GLY A 68 -24.81 -9.49 -17.47
CA GLY A 68 -25.65 -9.26 -16.29
C GLY A 68 -26.25 -10.54 -15.68
N ILE A 69 -25.71 -11.71 -16.00
CA ILE A 69 -26.20 -13.00 -15.51
C ILE A 69 -25.77 -13.19 -14.05
N ARG A 70 -26.73 -13.58 -13.21
CA ARG A 70 -26.47 -13.72 -11.76
C ARG A 70 -25.39 -14.77 -11.48
N PRO A 71 -24.46 -14.53 -10.54
CA PRO A 71 -23.35 -15.44 -10.22
C PRO A 71 -23.76 -16.89 -9.92
N ASN A 72 -24.93 -17.08 -9.29
CA ASN A 72 -25.45 -18.41 -9.00
C ASN A 72 -25.87 -19.18 -10.27
N LYS A 73 -26.35 -18.47 -11.30
CA LYS A 73 -26.70 -19.06 -12.60
C LYS A 73 -25.45 -19.43 -13.39
N THR A 74 -24.42 -18.58 -13.35
CA THR A 74 -23.10 -18.85 -13.93
C THR A 74 -22.45 -20.07 -13.29
N PHE A 75 -22.48 -20.17 -11.95
CA PHE A 75 -21.98 -21.34 -11.23
C PHE A 75 -22.74 -22.62 -11.62
N LEU A 76 -24.07 -22.55 -11.73
CA LEU A 76 -24.89 -23.68 -12.13
C LEU A 76 -24.60 -24.13 -13.57
N ALA A 77 -24.39 -23.20 -14.50
CA ALA A 77 -24.04 -23.50 -15.88
C ALA A 77 -22.69 -24.25 -15.96
N LEU A 78 -21.66 -23.73 -15.30
CA LEU A 78 -20.35 -24.38 -15.22
C LEU A 78 -20.42 -25.74 -14.53
N SER A 79 -21.25 -25.86 -13.50
CA SER A 79 -21.50 -27.13 -12.81
C SER A 79 -22.17 -28.17 -13.73
N ASN A 80 -23.13 -27.74 -14.55
CA ASN A 80 -23.81 -28.61 -15.50
C ASN A 80 -22.87 -29.07 -16.62
N GLU A 81 -22.02 -28.17 -17.12
CA GLU A 81 -20.97 -28.49 -18.09
C GLU A 81 -19.97 -29.51 -17.53
N ALA A 82 -19.57 -29.36 -16.27
CA ALA A 82 -18.70 -30.31 -15.57
C ALA A 82 -19.43 -31.59 -15.10
N GLY A 83 -20.75 -31.70 -15.32
CA GLY A 83 -21.60 -32.83 -14.92
C GLY A 83 -21.89 -32.94 -13.41
N SER A 84 -21.30 -32.09 -12.57
CA SER A 84 -21.55 -32.02 -11.13
C SER A 84 -20.80 -30.83 -10.50
N PRO A 85 -21.34 -30.19 -9.44
CA PRO A 85 -20.60 -29.19 -8.68
C PRO A 85 -19.31 -29.76 -8.06
N SER A 86 -19.29 -31.05 -7.74
CA SER A 86 -18.13 -31.74 -7.15
C SER A 86 -16.99 -31.96 -8.15
N ASN A 87 -17.27 -31.82 -9.46
CA ASN A 87 -16.27 -31.89 -10.51
C ASN A 87 -15.66 -30.51 -10.81
N LEU A 88 -16.22 -29.44 -10.25
CA LEU A 88 -15.60 -28.11 -10.29
C LEU A 88 -14.46 -28.05 -9.26
N GLY A 89 -13.32 -27.50 -9.68
CA GLY A 89 -12.18 -27.23 -8.80
C GLY A 89 -12.38 -26.02 -7.88
N PHE A 90 -13.57 -25.42 -7.81
CA PHE A 90 -13.86 -24.21 -7.06
C PHE A 90 -15.33 -24.17 -6.62
N SER A 91 -15.62 -23.38 -5.58
CA SER A 91 -16.99 -23.21 -5.05
C SER A 91 -17.68 -21.97 -5.63
N GLU A 92 -19.00 -21.88 -5.49
CA GLU A 92 -19.76 -20.67 -5.86
C GLU A 92 -19.23 -19.43 -5.12
N LYS A 93 -18.76 -19.60 -3.87
CA LYS A 93 -18.13 -18.52 -3.13
C LYS A 93 -16.84 -18.03 -3.80
N ASP A 94 -16.06 -18.92 -4.39
CA ASP A 94 -14.82 -18.56 -5.08
C ASP A 94 -15.11 -17.82 -6.39
N LEU A 95 -16.17 -18.21 -7.11
CA LEU A 95 -16.70 -17.46 -8.25
C LEU A 95 -17.18 -16.07 -7.84
N ARG A 96 -17.98 -15.96 -6.77
CA ARG A 96 -18.43 -14.67 -6.24
C ARG A 96 -17.26 -13.81 -5.75
N ASN A 97 -16.25 -14.41 -5.14
CA ASN A 97 -15.03 -13.72 -4.72
C ASN A 97 -14.24 -13.24 -5.93
N TYR A 98 -14.16 -14.02 -7.00
CA TYR A 98 -13.49 -13.64 -8.25
C TYR A 98 -14.22 -12.47 -8.95
N ILE A 99 -15.54 -12.57 -9.08
CA ILE A 99 -16.43 -11.48 -9.52
C ILE A 99 -16.23 -10.25 -8.64
N THR A 100 -16.27 -10.39 -7.31
CA THR A 100 -16.10 -9.27 -6.37
C THR A 100 -14.70 -8.65 -6.44
N ALA A 101 -13.65 -9.47 -6.53
CA ALA A 101 -12.26 -9.01 -6.62
C ALA A 101 -11.98 -8.31 -7.95
N ARG A 102 -12.66 -8.70 -9.03
CA ARG A 102 -12.50 -8.11 -10.37
C ARG A 102 -13.44 -6.93 -10.62
N LEU A 103 -14.67 -6.94 -10.11
CA LEU A 103 -15.68 -5.90 -10.31
C LEU A 103 -15.70 -4.82 -9.25
N ARG A 104 -15.08 -5.02 -8.08
CA ARG A 104 -14.70 -3.85 -7.27
C ARG A 104 -13.63 -2.99 -7.97
N ASN A 105 -12.96 -3.53 -8.99
CA ASN A 105 -12.12 -2.75 -9.90
C ASN A 105 -12.88 -2.19 -11.13
N SER A 106 -14.10 -2.64 -11.46
CA SER A 106 -14.87 -2.09 -12.59
C SER A 106 -15.52 -0.73 -12.25
N ASN A 107 -15.65 -0.39 -10.97
CA ASN A 107 -16.11 0.94 -10.53
C ASN A 107 -15.01 2.01 -10.56
N VAL A 108 -13.74 1.62 -10.70
CA VAL A 108 -12.61 2.57 -10.83
C VAL A 108 -12.86 3.50 -12.01
N ASN A 109 -13.31 2.96 -13.15
CA ASN A 109 -13.56 3.77 -14.35
C ASN A 109 -14.73 4.74 -14.16
N ALA A 110 -15.79 4.34 -13.44
CA ALA A 110 -16.91 5.23 -13.14
C ALA A 110 -16.48 6.36 -12.18
N ASP A 111 -15.76 6.02 -11.10
CA ASP A 111 -15.29 6.99 -10.12
C ASP A 111 -14.24 7.95 -10.70
N VAL A 112 -13.33 7.46 -11.56
CA VAL A 112 -12.37 8.29 -12.27
C VAL A 112 -13.09 9.23 -13.23
N ARG A 113 -14.11 8.76 -13.96
CA ARG A 113 -14.92 9.63 -14.85
C ARG A 113 -15.65 10.71 -14.06
N GLU A 114 -16.20 10.39 -12.90
CA GLU A 114 -16.86 11.36 -12.03
C GLU A 114 -15.87 12.38 -11.47
N MET A 115 -14.70 11.93 -11.01
CA MET A 115 -13.61 12.81 -10.55
C MET A 115 -13.14 13.75 -11.66
N MET A 116 -12.96 13.25 -12.89
CA MET A 116 -12.60 14.07 -14.05
C MET A 116 -13.67 15.11 -14.35
N SER A 117 -14.94 14.70 -14.37
CA SER A 117 -16.08 15.61 -14.59
C SER A 117 -16.14 16.70 -13.51
N TYR A 118 -15.87 16.33 -12.26
CA TYR A 118 -15.75 17.28 -11.15
C TYR A 118 -14.60 18.27 -11.37
N PHE A 119 -13.41 17.80 -11.74
CA PHE A 119 -12.26 18.68 -11.98
C PHE A 119 -12.47 19.64 -13.14
N MET A 120 -13.06 19.17 -14.25
CA MET A 120 -13.43 20.02 -15.38
C MET A 120 -14.42 21.10 -14.94
N ARG A 121 -15.48 20.72 -14.22
CA ARG A 121 -16.45 21.68 -13.69
C ARG A 121 -15.82 22.71 -12.74
N MET A 122 -14.92 22.27 -11.84
CA MET A 122 -14.21 23.18 -10.93
C MET A 122 -13.31 24.15 -11.69
N LYS A 123 -12.69 23.70 -12.78
CA LYS A 123 -11.89 24.55 -13.67
C LYS A 123 -12.73 25.58 -14.41
N ASP A 124 -13.91 25.19 -14.87
CA ASP A 124 -14.85 26.09 -15.55
C ASP A 124 -15.40 27.17 -14.60
N ILE A 125 -15.70 26.79 -13.35
CA ILE A 125 -16.16 27.73 -12.30
C ILE A 125 -15.02 28.67 -11.88
N ASN A 126 -13.80 28.15 -11.74
CA ASN A 126 -12.66 28.92 -11.29
C ASN A 126 -11.42 28.63 -12.15
N PRO A 127 -11.03 29.55 -13.05
CA PRO A 127 -9.85 29.40 -13.88
C PRO A 127 -8.54 29.21 -13.10
N ASN A 128 -8.49 29.58 -11.82
CA ASN A 128 -7.31 29.37 -10.97
C ASN A 128 -7.23 27.97 -10.35
N PHE A 129 -8.30 27.18 -10.40
CA PHE A 129 -8.24 25.74 -10.08
C PHE A 129 -7.27 25.06 -11.05
N PHE A 130 -6.40 24.19 -10.53
CA PHE A 130 -5.48 23.40 -11.34
C PHE A 130 -5.76 21.93 -11.14
N TYR A 131 -5.71 21.16 -12.21
CA TYR A 131 -5.63 19.71 -12.13
C TYR A 131 -4.79 19.16 -13.28
N ALA A 132 -4.20 18.00 -13.05
CA ALA A 132 -3.51 17.21 -14.07
C ALA A 132 -3.81 15.74 -13.80
N VAL A 133 -4.00 14.96 -14.86
CA VAL A 133 -4.24 13.52 -14.74
C VAL A 133 -3.32 12.75 -15.67
N LYS A 134 -2.71 11.70 -15.14
CA LYS A 134 -1.87 10.74 -15.85
C LYS A 134 -2.70 9.51 -16.18
N LEU A 135 -2.73 9.18 -17.46
CA LEU A 135 -3.25 7.90 -17.96
C LEU A 135 -2.08 7.05 -18.48
N ASP A 136 -2.26 5.74 -18.55
CA ASP A 136 -1.36 4.88 -19.31
C ASP A 136 -1.76 4.77 -20.79
N GLU A 137 -1.01 3.96 -21.52
CA GLU A 137 -1.20 3.73 -22.97
C GLU A 137 -2.58 3.12 -23.28
N GLU A 138 -3.18 2.41 -22.33
CA GLU A 138 -4.53 1.84 -22.43
C GLU A 138 -5.61 2.82 -21.92
N CYS A 139 -5.26 4.09 -21.72
CA CYS A 139 -6.13 5.14 -21.15
C CYS A 139 -6.65 4.84 -19.73
N LYS A 140 -5.97 3.98 -18.97
CA LYS A 140 -6.33 3.71 -17.57
C LYS A 140 -5.72 4.75 -16.66
N PHE A 141 -6.47 5.09 -15.62
CA PHE A 141 -6.01 6.04 -14.60
C PHE A 141 -4.72 5.57 -13.92
N LYS A 142 -3.74 6.46 -13.82
CA LYS A 142 -2.55 6.26 -13.00
C LYS A 142 -2.54 7.22 -11.82
N SER A 143 -2.48 8.51 -12.09
CA SER A 143 -2.27 9.52 -11.04
C SER A 143 -3.06 10.78 -11.33
N ALA A 144 -3.38 11.55 -10.30
CA ALA A 144 -3.96 12.89 -10.45
C ALA A 144 -3.29 13.84 -9.48
N VAL A 145 -3.18 15.11 -9.86
CA VAL A 145 -2.86 16.23 -8.98
C VAL A 145 -3.97 17.24 -9.11
N TRP A 146 -4.43 17.82 -8.01
CA TRP A 146 -5.38 18.93 -8.05
C TRP A 146 -5.11 19.93 -6.93
N VAL A 147 -5.34 21.20 -7.24
CA VAL A 147 -5.04 22.32 -6.37
C VAL A 147 -6.12 23.38 -6.55
N ASP A 148 -6.79 23.74 -5.46
CA ASP A 148 -7.78 24.82 -5.44
C ASP A 148 -7.10 26.20 -5.58
N ALA A 149 -7.84 27.19 -6.09
CA ALA A 149 -7.33 28.56 -6.19
C ALA A 149 -6.84 29.11 -4.84
N ARG A 150 -7.53 28.78 -3.73
CA ARG A 150 -7.13 29.19 -2.39
C ARG A 150 -5.83 28.53 -1.95
N CYS A 151 -5.60 27.29 -2.36
CA CYS A 151 -4.37 26.56 -2.05
C CYS A 151 -3.18 27.20 -2.77
N ARG A 152 -3.35 27.60 -4.05
CA ARG A 152 -2.32 28.32 -4.81
C ARG A 152 -2.00 29.68 -4.19
N ALA A 153 -3.03 30.46 -3.85
CA ALA A 153 -2.84 31.74 -3.16
C ALA A 153 -2.16 31.54 -1.79
N SER A 154 -2.50 30.48 -1.06
CA SER A 154 -1.85 30.16 0.22
C SER A 154 -0.38 29.78 0.03
N TYR A 155 -0.04 29.10 -1.07
CA TYR A 155 1.32 28.72 -1.39
C TYR A 155 2.24 29.93 -1.60
N GLU A 156 1.72 31.03 -2.16
CA GLU A 156 2.49 32.27 -2.36
C GLU A 156 3.02 32.85 -1.04
N TYR A 157 2.30 32.67 0.07
CA TYR A 157 2.70 33.18 1.39
C TYR A 157 3.32 32.11 2.28
N TYR A 158 2.92 30.84 2.13
CA TYR A 158 3.21 29.76 3.06
C TYR A 158 3.89 28.55 2.41
N GLY A 159 4.38 28.70 1.18
CA GLY A 159 5.01 27.64 0.38
C GLY A 159 6.50 27.39 0.65
N ASP A 160 7.10 28.13 1.59
CA ASP A 160 8.52 28.00 1.93
C ASP A 160 8.87 26.60 2.44
N VAL A 161 8.04 26.05 3.33
CA VAL A 161 8.17 24.72 3.90
C VAL A 161 6.90 23.93 3.66
N VAL A 162 7.01 22.80 2.97
CA VAL A 162 5.87 21.94 2.65
C VAL A 162 6.08 20.55 3.22
N SER A 163 5.15 20.11 4.05
CA SER A 163 5.05 18.71 4.45
C SER A 163 4.30 17.92 3.37
N VAL A 164 4.87 16.80 2.95
CA VAL A 164 4.26 15.86 2.01
C VAL A 164 4.15 14.51 2.67
N ASP A 165 2.91 14.05 2.81
CA ASP A 165 2.60 12.76 3.41
C ASP A 165 1.70 11.95 2.49
N SER A 166 2.06 10.69 2.28
CA SER A 166 1.27 9.70 1.55
C SER A 166 0.55 8.79 2.55
N THR A 167 -0.77 8.84 2.59
CA THR A 167 -1.53 7.98 3.50
C THR A 167 -1.49 6.53 3.02
N TYR A 168 -0.92 5.64 3.85
CA TYR A 168 -0.90 4.18 3.62
C TYR A 168 -2.30 3.54 3.51
N SER A 169 -3.35 4.23 3.99
CA SER A 169 -4.73 3.80 3.79
C SER A 169 -5.13 4.05 2.34
N THR A 170 -4.81 3.06 1.50
CA THR A 170 -5.28 3.01 0.13
C THR A 170 -6.80 3.11 0.12
N ASN A 171 -7.32 3.99 -0.73
CA ASN A 171 -8.75 4.08 -0.95
C ASN A 171 -9.29 2.74 -1.48
N ARG A 172 -10.61 2.61 -1.69
CA ARG A 172 -11.23 1.39 -2.24
C ARG A 172 -10.61 0.88 -3.55
N HIS A 173 -9.81 1.71 -4.22
CA HIS A 173 -9.13 1.46 -5.49
C HIS A 173 -7.64 1.17 -5.36
N GLY A 174 -7.09 1.11 -4.14
CA GLY A 174 -5.66 0.81 -3.97
C GLY A 174 -4.73 2.00 -4.20
N LEU A 175 -5.25 3.22 -4.41
CA LEU A 175 -4.44 4.39 -4.78
C LEU A 175 -3.99 5.14 -3.52
N PRO A 176 -2.67 5.35 -3.31
CA PRO A 176 -2.18 6.22 -2.25
C PRO A 176 -2.62 7.66 -2.46
N PHE A 177 -3.10 8.30 -1.40
CA PHE A 177 -3.43 9.71 -1.38
C PHE A 177 -2.27 10.50 -0.80
N VAL A 178 -1.87 11.57 -1.49
CA VAL A 178 -0.80 12.47 -1.08
C VAL A 178 -1.40 13.82 -0.75
N SER A 179 -1.03 14.35 0.40
CA SER A 179 -1.38 15.73 0.79
C SER A 179 -0.14 16.61 0.83
N PHE A 180 -0.29 17.83 0.32
CA PHE A 180 0.71 18.89 0.46
C PHE A 180 0.20 19.87 1.51
N VAL A 181 0.93 20.01 2.61
CA VAL A 181 0.49 20.78 3.77
C VAL A 181 1.58 21.76 4.17
N GLY A 182 1.24 23.05 4.24
CA GLY A 182 2.09 24.10 4.79
C GLY A 182 1.62 24.54 6.17
N VAL A 183 2.23 25.60 6.69
CA VAL A 183 1.87 26.21 7.97
C VAL A 183 1.62 27.70 7.74
N ASN A 184 0.46 28.20 8.18
CA ASN A 184 0.15 29.62 8.07
C ASN A 184 0.75 30.44 9.23
N HIS A 185 0.57 31.76 9.18
CA HIS A 185 1.08 32.71 10.18
C HIS A 185 0.53 32.51 11.62
N HIS A 186 -0.48 31.67 11.81
CA HIS A 186 -0.98 31.28 13.14
C HIS A 186 -0.40 29.95 13.63
N GLY A 187 0.57 29.37 12.92
CA GLY A 187 1.12 28.05 13.24
C GLY A 187 0.15 26.91 12.93
N LYS A 188 -0.89 27.14 12.11
CA LYS A 188 -1.89 26.12 11.78
C LYS A 188 -1.60 25.46 10.44
N SER A 189 -1.77 24.14 10.39
CA SER A 189 -1.71 23.36 9.15
C SER A 189 -2.68 23.90 8.10
N THR A 190 -2.16 24.12 6.90
CA THR A 190 -2.92 24.66 5.76
C THR A 190 -2.72 23.73 4.57
N LEU A 191 -3.82 23.19 4.03
CA LEU A 191 -3.78 22.36 2.84
C LEU A 191 -3.37 23.23 1.63
N LEU A 192 -2.33 22.79 0.93
CA LEU A 192 -1.79 23.44 -0.26
C LEU A 192 -2.11 22.67 -1.54
N GLY A 193 -2.64 21.46 -1.45
CA GLY A 193 -3.09 20.67 -2.58
C GLY A 193 -2.99 19.18 -2.30
N CYS A 194 -3.41 18.39 -3.29
CA CYS A 194 -3.53 16.95 -3.14
C CYS A 194 -3.10 16.22 -4.42
N ALA A 195 -2.74 14.96 -4.26
CA ALA A 195 -2.56 14.04 -5.37
C ALA A 195 -3.07 12.64 -5.05
N LEU A 196 -3.36 11.88 -6.11
CA LEU A 196 -3.55 10.44 -6.08
C LEU A 196 -2.40 9.83 -6.87
N LEU A 197 -1.74 8.84 -6.29
CA LEU A 197 -0.67 8.09 -6.93
C LEU A 197 -1.19 6.77 -7.48
N GLY A 198 -0.67 6.35 -8.63
CA GLY A 198 -0.94 5.02 -9.18
C GLY A 198 -0.21 3.92 -8.42
N ASN A 199 0.96 4.24 -7.90
CA ASN A 199 1.80 3.37 -7.08
C ASN A 199 2.83 4.21 -6.29
N GLU A 200 3.49 3.60 -5.32
CA GLU A 200 4.54 4.23 -4.50
C GLU A 200 5.94 4.10 -5.14
N GLU A 201 6.02 4.20 -6.47
CA GLU A 201 7.28 4.14 -7.22
C GLU A 201 7.81 5.54 -7.55
N ILE A 202 9.12 5.62 -7.78
CA ILE A 202 9.84 6.86 -8.08
C ILE A 202 9.15 7.65 -9.20
N GLY A 203 8.85 7.01 -10.33
CA GLY A 203 8.26 7.69 -11.50
C GLY A 203 6.85 8.25 -11.27
N SER A 204 6.10 7.71 -10.30
CA SER A 204 4.79 8.26 -9.93
C SER A 204 4.95 9.53 -9.09
N TYR A 205 5.87 9.53 -8.13
CA TYR A 205 6.22 10.71 -7.36
C TYR A 205 6.85 11.81 -8.21
N GLU A 206 7.78 11.47 -9.11
CA GLU A 206 8.40 12.43 -10.02
C GLU A 206 7.36 13.14 -10.88
N TRP A 207 6.39 12.38 -11.41
CA TRP A 207 5.30 12.98 -12.16
C TRP A 207 4.48 13.94 -11.29
N VAL A 208 4.11 13.54 -10.06
CA VAL A 208 3.38 14.42 -9.13
C VAL A 208 4.16 15.70 -8.83
N PHE A 209 5.45 15.62 -8.49
CA PHE A 209 6.27 16.80 -8.21
C PHE A 209 6.45 17.69 -9.45
N SER A 210 6.58 17.11 -10.65
CA SER A 210 6.63 17.90 -11.89
C SER A 210 5.34 18.70 -12.11
N GLN A 211 4.18 18.10 -11.86
CA GLN A 211 2.89 18.79 -11.97
C GLN A 211 2.70 19.81 -10.85
N TRP A 212 3.21 19.53 -9.66
CA TRP A 212 3.20 20.45 -8.53
C TRP A 212 3.95 21.75 -8.86
N VAL A 213 5.21 21.66 -9.32
CA VAL A 213 6.00 22.83 -9.72
C VAL A 213 5.33 23.58 -10.86
N LYS A 214 4.79 22.86 -11.86
CA LYS A 214 4.04 23.49 -12.96
C LYS A 214 2.80 24.26 -12.48
N CYS A 215 2.10 23.73 -11.47
CA CYS A 215 0.93 24.37 -10.88
C CYS A 215 1.28 25.60 -10.03
N MET A 216 2.29 25.47 -9.19
CA MET A 216 2.69 26.48 -8.21
C MET A 216 3.62 27.55 -8.79
N GLY A 217 4.29 27.27 -9.89
CA GLY A 217 5.26 28.15 -10.54
C GLY A 217 6.65 28.10 -9.91
N THR A 218 6.76 27.74 -8.63
CA THR A 218 8.02 27.61 -7.90
C THR A 218 8.05 26.33 -7.06
N ALA A 219 9.27 25.84 -6.80
CA ALA A 219 9.51 24.75 -5.86
C ALA A 219 9.61 25.29 -4.41
N PRO A 220 9.23 24.49 -3.40
CA PRO A 220 9.39 24.91 -2.00
C PRO A 220 10.88 24.96 -1.63
N LYS A 221 11.24 25.83 -0.67
CA LYS A 221 12.63 25.89 -0.17
C LYS A 221 12.99 24.64 0.62
N SER A 222 12.03 24.09 1.35
CA SER A 222 12.18 22.87 2.13
C SER A 222 10.96 21.98 2.02
N ILE A 223 11.20 20.68 1.98
CA ILE A 223 10.14 19.66 1.95
C ILE A 223 10.37 18.65 3.07
N ILE A 224 9.31 18.35 3.82
CA ILE A 224 9.34 17.44 4.96
C ILE A 224 8.51 16.21 4.60
N THR A 225 9.09 15.02 4.65
CA THR A 225 8.38 13.78 4.30
C THR A 225 8.71 12.64 5.22
N ASP A 226 8.02 11.51 5.09
CA ASP A 226 8.41 10.27 5.73
C ASP A 226 9.74 9.70 5.15
N GLN A 227 10.18 8.57 5.69
CA GLN A 227 11.38 7.87 5.24
C GLN A 227 11.07 6.89 4.09
N CYS A 228 10.50 7.40 3.00
CA CYS A 228 10.25 6.63 1.78
C CYS A 228 11.39 6.82 0.75
N ARG A 229 12.04 5.71 0.35
CA ARG A 229 13.15 5.74 -0.61
C ARG A 229 12.73 6.23 -2.00
N SER A 230 11.54 5.84 -2.46
CA SER A 230 11.01 6.27 -3.76
C SER A 230 10.80 7.78 -3.80
N LEU A 231 10.19 8.31 -2.75
CA LEU A 231 9.88 9.72 -2.62
C LEU A 231 11.14 10.57 -2.43
N TYR A 232 12.12 10.11 -1.63
CA TYR A 232 13.44 10.76 -1.52
C TYR A 232 14.11 10.92 -2.89
N ARG A 233 14.14 9.84 -3.69
CA ARG A 233 14.77 9.86 -5.00
C ARG A 233 14.02 10.75 -5.98
N ALA A 234 12.68 10.73 -5.94
CA ALA A 234 11.86 11.61 -6.77
C ALA A 234 12.09 13.09 -6.45
N ILE A 235 12.16 13.47 -5.16
CA ILE A 235 12.48 14.85 -4.74
C ILE A 235 13.84 15.25 -5.30
N LYS A 236 14.87 14.42 -5.10
CA LYS A 236 16.22 14.72 -5.61
C LYS A 236 16.26 14.93 -7.12
N ASN A 237 15.44 14.19 -7.87
CA ASN A 237 15.41 14.27 -9.32
C ASN A 237 14.57 15.46 -9.85
N THR A 238 13.50 15.85 -9.16
CA THR A 238 12.54 16.85 -9.64
C THR A 238 12.63 18.21 -8.96
N LEU A 239 13.17 18.25 -7.75
CA LEU A 239 13.31 19.43 -6.89
C LEU A 239 14.77 19.53 -6.37
N PRO A 240 15.78 19.65 -7.27
CA PRO A 240 17.18 19.53 -6.89
C PRO A 240 17.66 20.60 -5.90
N ASP A 241 17.05 21.80 -5.92
CA ASP A 241 17.40 22.92 -5.05
C ASP A 241 16.57 22.95 -3.75
N THR A 242 15.58 22.06 -3.60
CA THR A 242 14.76 21.96 -2.40
C THR A 242 15.49 21.13 -1.33
N ARG A 243 15.60 21.67 -0.12
CA ARG A 243 16.15 20.90 1.01
C ARG A 243 15.15 19.87 1.49
N HIS A 244 15.57 18.61 1.57
CA HIS A 244 14.73 17.53 2.07
C HIS A 244 15.00 17.25 3.55
N TRP A 245 13.92 17.13 4.31
CA TRP A 245 13.93 16.83 5.73
C TRP A 245 13.06 15.62 6.02
N TRP A 246 13.47 14.79 6.99
CA TRP A 246 12.61 13.73 7.48
C TRP A 246 11.65 14.26 8.54
N CYS A 247 10.41 13.80 8.46
CA CYS A 247 9.36 14.17 9.39
C CYS A 247 9.67 13.59 10.78
N ILE A 248 9.90 14.47 11.75
CA ILE A 248 10.17 14.13 13.15
C ILE A 248 9.13 13.17 13.73
N TRP A 249 7.84 13.38 13.45
CA TRP A 249 6.76 12.51 13.91
C TRP A 249 6.91 11.08 13.40
N HIS A 250 7.27 10.92 12.12
CA HIS A 250 7.53 9.61 11.52
C HIS A 250 8.77 8.92 12.11
N ILE A 251 9.80 9.69 12.48
CA ILE A 251 10.97 9.17 13.19
C ILE A 251 10.54 8.66 14.57
N MET A 252 9.88 9.52 15.35
CA MET A 252 9.48 9.21 16.73
C MET A 252 8.50 8.02 16.80
N ASN A 253 7.60 7.89 15.84
CA ASN A 253 6.66 6.76 15.78
C ASN A 253 7.31 5.40 15.52
N LYS A 254 8.52 5.36 14.96
CA LYS A 254 9.23 4.09 14.76
C LYS A 254 9.89 3.60 16.04
N LEU A 255 10.10 4.47 17.03
CA LEU A 255 10.83 4.15 18.26
C LEU A 255 10.27 2.94 19.03
N PRO A 256 8.95 2.81 19.27
CA PRO A 256 8.42 1.64 19.97
C PRO A 256 8.71 0.33 19.23
N SER A 257 8.66 0.36 17.91
CA SER A 257 8.92 -0.83 17.08
C SER A 257 10.40 -1.25 17.07
N LYS A 258 11.31 -0.28 17.22
CA LYS A 258 12.76 -0.49 17.13
C LYS A 258 13.40 -0.75 18.49
N LEU A 259 12.96 -0.02 19.50
CA LEU A 259 13.58 0.02 20.83
C LEU A 259 12.64 -0.46 21.93
N GLY A 260 11.39 -0.84 21.63
CA GLY A 260 10.43 -1.30 22.65
C GLY A 260 10.85 -2.56 23.40
N GLY A 261 11.78 -3.35 22.84
CA GLY A 261 12.41 -4.48 23.53
C GLY A 261 13.53 -4.09 24.52
N TYR A 262 13.93 -2.82 24.54
CA TYR A 262 14.98 -2.33 25.41
C TYR A 262 14.52 -2.30 26.87
N ARG A 263 15.32 -2.85 27.79
CA ARG A 263 14.92 -3.03 29.20
C ARG A 263 14.54 -1.73 29.89
N ARG A 264 15.18 -0.60 29.54
CA ARG A 264 14.87 0.74 30.08
C ARG A 264 14.08 1.59 29.08
N TYR A 265 13.29 0.99 28.18
CA TYR A 265 12.59 1.72 27.10
C TYR A 265 11.79 2.93 27.59
N GLY A 266 11.13 2.85 28.75
CA GLY A 266 10.37 3.98 29.30
C GLY A 266 11.24 5.22 29.58
N ALA A 267 12.40 5.03 30.19
CA ALA A 267 13.36 6.11 30.46
C ALA A 267 14.00 6.59 29.15
N LEU A 268 14.47 5.66 28.31
CA LEU A 268 15.06 5.96 27.01
C LEU A 268 14.12 6.78 26.13
N SER A 269 12.84 6.36 26.07
CA SER A 269 11.81 7.09 25.32
C SER A 269 11.54 8.47 25.91
N GLY A 270 11.63 8.64 27.24
CA GLY A 270 11.47 9.92 27.89
C GLY A 270 12.60 10.88 27.50
N ASP A 271 13.84 10.45 27.71
CA ASP A 271 15.04 11.25 27.45
C ASP A 271 15.14 11.61 25.96
N LEU A 272 14.89 10.65 25.08
CA LEU A 272 14.89 10.91 23.64
C LEU A 272 13.81 11.92 23.22
N ASN A 273 12.62 11.90 23.84
CA ASN A 273 11.62 12.93 23.57
C ASN A 273 12.07 14.30 24.09
N ASP A 274 12.70 14.36 25.26
CA ASP A 274 13.21 15.61 25.81
C ASP A 274 14.27 16.24 24.87
N ILE A 275 15.25 15.45 24.46
CA ILE A 275 16.30 15.87 23.53
C ILE A 275 15.69 16.38 22.21
N VAL A 276 14.80 15.60 21.60
CA VAL A 276 14.23 15.92 20.28
C VAL A 276 13.32 17.16 20.30
N TRP A 277 12.56 17.38 21.38
CA TRP A 277 11.54 18.45 21.43
C TRP A 277 11.97 19.70 22.20
N ASN A 278 12.94 19.59 23.11
CA ASN A 278 13.34 20.68 24.00
C ASN A 278 14.74 21.25 23.73
N SER A 279 15.54 20.61 22.85
CA SER A 279 16.81 21.19 22.38
C SER A 279 16.59 22.54 21.69
N ARG A 280 17.34 23.55 22.12
CA ARG A 280 17.20 24.94 21.61
C ARG A 280 18.20 25.30 20.51
N THR A 281 19.28 24.55 20.41
CA THR A 281 20.39 24.78 19.49
C THR A 281 20.91 23.43 18.98
N GLU A 282 21.54 23.44 17.82
CA GLU A 282 22.23 22.27 17.27
C GLU A 282 23.29 21.72 18.24
N GLU A 283 24.11 22.59 18.85
CA GLU A 283 25.16 22.19 19.80
C GLU A 283 24.59 21.43 21.01
N SER A 284 23.63 22.05 21.73
CA SER A 284 22.88 21.36 22.81
C SER A 284 22.28 20.02 22.37
N PHE A 285 21.72 19.92 21.16
CA PHE A 285 21.18 18.66 20.67
C PHE A 285 22.28 17.61 20.50
N GLU A 286 23.41 17.96 19.87
CA GLU A 286 24.51 17.03 19.63
C GLU A 286 25.19 16.58 20.94
N ASP A 287 25.32 17.49 21.91
CA ASP A 287 25.83 17.17 23.24
C ASP A 287 24.88 16.19 23.97
N ASP A 288 23.60 16.55 24.08
CA ASP A 288 22.60 15.70 24.76
C ASP A 288 22.40 14.37 24.03
N TRP A 289 22.51 14.37 22.69
CA TRP A 289 22.47 13.15 21.87
C TRP A 289 23.67 12.25 22.15
N THR A 290 24.87 12.82 22.28
CA THR A 290 26.08 12.06 22.61
C THR A 290 25.95 11.39 23.98
N ASP A 291 25.54 12.16 24.98
CA ASP A 291 25.29 11.67 26.34
C ASP A 291 24.22 10.56 26.36
N PHE A 292 23.16 10.74 25.57
CA PHE A 292 22.10 9.74 25.41
C PHE A 292 22.61 8.42 24.80
N ILE A 293 23.45 8.49 23.76
CA ILE A 293 24.02 7.30 23.13
C ILE A 293 24.92 6.55 24.11
N ASP A 294 25.73 7.28 24.89
CA ASP A 294 26.60 6.74 25.94
C ASP A 294 25.79 6.06 27.06
N GLU A 295 24.82 6.78 27.62
CA GLU A 295 24.00 6.29 28.74
C GLU A 295 23.29 4.97 28.39
N TYR A 296 22.76 4.89 27.18
CA TYR A 296 21.98 3.75 26.71
C TYR A 296 22.81 2.69 25.98
N ASN A 297 24.12 2.90 25.85
CA ASN A 297 25.07 2.00 25.17
C ASN A 297 24.64 1.68 23.73
N LEU A 298 24.27 2.69 22.95
CA LEU A 298 23.67 2.53 21.63
C LEU A 298 24.66 2.59 20.45
N HIS A 299 25.96 2.78 20.70
CA HIS A 299 26.99 2.96 19.67
C HIS A 299 27.03 1.88 18.57
N ASN A 300 26.65 0.64 18.89
CA ASN A 300 26.72 -0.49 17.96
C ASN A 300 25.43 -0.71 17.16
N ASN A 301 24.46 0.19 17.25
CA ASN A 301 23.18 0.11 16.52
C ASN A 301 23.19 1.03 15.28
N THR A 302 24.15 0.84 14.38
CA THR A 302 24.21 1.49 13.06
C THR A 302 23.39 0.75 12.01
#